data_AF-A0A5N9EI52-F1
#
_entry.id   AF-A0A5N9EI52-F1
#
_cell.length_a   1.000
_cell.length_b   1.000
_cell.length_c   1.000
_cell.angle_alpha   90.00
_cell.angle_beta   90.00
_cell.angle_gamma   90.00
#
_symmetry.space_group_name_H-M   'P 1'
#
loop_
_entity.id
_entity.type
_entity.pdbx_description
1 polymer ?
#
loop_
_entity_poly.entity_id
_entity_poly.type
_entity_poly.pdbx_seq_one_letter_code
_entity_poly.pdbx_strand_id
1 'polypeptide(L)'
;MTEEMVASLVDVESADITDREKLAVRFAQRMATDHHSMDDDFFKELRAEFTDPEIFELGMITGQFIGYGRLISILDLENPEQPAAKESQHDQVK
;
A
#
# COMPACT_ATOMS: atom_id res chain seq x y z
N MET A 1 -6.20 3.75 -15.07
CA MET A 1 -5.84 2.38 -14.67
C MET A 1 -6.75 1.40 -15.40
N THR A 2 -6.18 0.39 -16.05
CA THR A 2 -6.94 -0.73 -16.64
C THR A 2 -6.99 -1.90 -15.66
N GLU A 3 -7.91 -2.86 -15.85
CA GLU A 3 -7.94 -4.09 -15.04
C GLU A 3 -6.62 -4.87 -15.15
N GLU A 4 -5.97 -4.82 -16.33
CA GLU A 4 -4.66 -5.42 -16.58
C GLU A 4 -3.55 -4.76 -15.74
N MET A 5 -3.57 -3.43 -15.60
CA MET A 5 -2.66 -2.71 -14.70
C MET A 5 -2.89 -3.08 -13.23
N VAL A 6 -4.14 -3.35 -12.83
CA VAL A 6 -4.44 -3.79 -11.46
C VAL A 6 -3.96 -5.22 -11.24
N ALA A 7 -4.17 -6.11 -12.23
CA ALA A 7 -3.73 -7.50 -12.16
C ALA A 7 -2.20 -7.64 -12.09
N SER A 8 -1.45 -6.73 -12.71
CA SER A 8 0.02 -6.76 -12.68
C SER A 8 0.62 -6.36 -11.32
N LEU A 9 -0.15 -5.72 -10.43
CA LEU A 9 0.30 -5.34 -9.07
C LEU A 9 0.58 -6.55 -8.14
N VAL A 10 0.27 -7.77 -8.57
CA VAL A 10 0.71 -9.00 -7.87
C VAL A 10 2.23 -9.02 -7.71
N ASP A 11 2.96 -8.51 -8.70
CA ASP A 11 4.39 -8.24 -8.63
C ASP A 11 4.67 -6.81 -9.09
N VAL A 12 4.80 -5.91 -8.11
CA VAL A 12 4.96 -4.46 -8.33
C VAL A 12 6.19 -4.15 -9.18
N GLU A 13 7.26 -4.94 -9.07
CA GLU A 13 8.50 -4.66 -9.79
C GLU A 13 8.38 -4.98 -11.29
N SER A 14 7.60 -6.01 -11.65
CA SER A 14 7.33 -6.38 -13.05
C SER A 14 6.08 -5.70 -13.63
N ALA A 15 5.32 -4.97 -12.82
CA ALA A 15 4.12 -4.26 -13.26
C ALA A 15 4.41 -3.19 -14.33
N ASP A 16 3.51 -3.08 -15.32
CA ASP A 16 3.54 -2.07 -16.38
C ASP A 16 2.97 -0.73 -15.87
N ILE A 17 3.68 -0.17 -14.89
CA ILE A 17 3.42 1.14 -14.27
C ILE A 17 4.74 1.89 -14.15
N THR A 18 4.66 3.21 -14.00
CA THR A 18 5.84 4.08 -13.88
C THR A 18 6.63 3.81 -12.60
N ASP A 19 7.91 4.15 -12.59
CA ASP A 19 8.75 4.01 -11.39
C ASP A 19 8.21 4.80 -10.19
N ARG A 20 7.62 5.98 -10.46
CA ARG A 20 6.89 6.78 -9.48
C ARG A 20 5.71 6.02 -8.87
N GLU A 21 4.91 5.34 -9.69
CA GLU A 21 3.78 4.52 -9.23
C GLU A 21 4.27 3.29 -8.44
N LYS A 22 5.33 2.62 -8.89
CA LYS A 22 5.95 1.51 -8.13
C LYS A 22 6.40 1.96 -6.76
N LEU A 23 7.05 3.12 -6.68
CA LEU A 23 7.50 3.69 -5.42
C LEU A 23 6.33 4.05 -4.48
N ALA A 24 5.21 4.56 -5.02
CA ALA A 24 3.99 4.79 -4.24
C ALA A 24 3.37 3.47 -3.71
N VAL A 25 3.39 2.40 -4.50
CA VAL A 25 2.92 1.08 -4.04
C VAL A 25 3.84 0.53 -2.94
N ARG A 26 5.16 0.63 -3.09
CA ARG A 26 6.12 0.24 -2.04
C ARG A 26 5.93 1.05 -0.76
N PHE A 27 5.67 2.35 -0.88
CA PHE A 27 5.32 3.20 0.26
C PHE A 27 4.08 2.68 0.98
N ALA A 28 3.00 2.38 0.25
CA ALA A 28 1.77 1.85 0.82
C ALA A 28 1.96 0.48 1.50
N GLN A 29 2.76 -0.39 0.90
CA GLN A 29 3.11 -1.69 1.48
C GLN A 29 3.87 -1.52 2.80
N ARG A 30 4.95 -0.72 2.82
CA ARG A 30 5.71 -0.47 4.06
C ARG A 30 4.85 0.17 5.13
N MET A 31 4.04 1.18 4.80
CA MET A 31 3.09 1.79 5.74
C MET A 31 2.12 0.78 6.35
N ALA A 32 1.66 -0.22 5.58
CA ALA A 32 0.72 -1.23 6.06
C ALA A 32 1.38 -2.32 6.92
N THR A 33 2.63 -2.71 6.63
CA THR A 33 3.26 -3.92 7.17
C THR A 33 4.45 -3.65 8.11
N ASP A 34 5.27 -2.63 7.82
CA ASP A 34 6.46 -2.29 8.58
C ASP A 34 6.85 -0.81 8.34
N HIS A 35 6.14 0.11 8.99
CA HIS A 35 6.37 1.54 8.86
C HIS A 35 7.69 2.00 9.50
N HIS A 36 8.34 1.15 10.31
CA HIS A 36 9.66 1.45 10.87
C HIS A 36 10.79 1.23 9.85
N SER A 37 10.55 0.43 8.80
CA SER A 37 11.49 0.25 7.68
C SER A 37 11.61 1.46 6.74
N MET A 38 10.85 2.53 6.98
CA MET A 38 10.85 3.75 6.18
C MET A 38 11.93 4.70 6.70
N ASP A 39 13.19 4.35 6.47
CA ASP A 39 14.37 5.10 6.87
C ASP A 39 14.68 6.29 5.95
N ASP A 40 15.75 7.02 6.28
CA ASP A 40 16.20 8.20 5.54
C ASP A 40 16.53 7.89 4.07
N ASP A 41 17.04 6.69 3.77
CA ASP A 41 17.35 6.27 2.40
C ASP A 41 16.07 6.07 1.59
N PHE A 42 15.04 5.44 2.17
CA PHE A 42 13.73 5.32 1.52
C PHE A 42 13.08 6.69 1.29
N PHE A 43 13.17 7.60 2.26
CA PHE A 43 12.65 8.96 2.12
C PHE A 43 13.46 9.81 1.13
N LYS A 44 14.72 9.49 0.88
CA LYS A 44 15.53 10.09 -0.18
C LYS A 44 15.08 9.62 -1.56
N GLU A 45 14.77 8.34 -1.71
CA GLU A 45 14.16 7.81 -2.94
C GLU A 45 12.80 8.45 -3.21
N LEU A 46 11.93 8.58 -2.20
CA LEU A 46 10.64 9.26 -2.34
C LEU A 46 10.80 10.69 -2.85
N ARG A 47 11.75 11.44 -2.31
CA ARG A 47 12.00 12.83 -2.71
C ARG A 47 12.61 12.99 -4.11
N ALA A 48 13.06 11.90 -4.74
CA ALA A 48 13.46 11.93 -6.14
C ALA A 48 12.24 12.00 -7.09
N GLU A 49 11.10 11.44 -6.66
CA GLU A 49 9.89 11.29 -7.49
C GLU A 49 8.68 12.10 -6.99
N PHE A 50 8.71 12.53 -5.72
CA PHE A 50 7.62 13.25 -5.06
C PHE A 50 8.15 14.47 -4.31
N THR A 51 7.36 15.53 -4.29
CA THR A 51 7.56 16.70 -3.43
C THR A 51 7.11 16.40 -2.00
N ASP A 52 7.59 17.15 -1.01
CA ASP A 52 7.15 16.96 0.39
C ASP A 52 5.62 17.06 0.58
N PRO A 53 4.88 17.99 -0.09
CA PRO A 53 3.41 17.98 -0.05
C PRO A 53 2.80 16.71 -0.63
N GLU A 54 3.32 16.20 -1.75
CA GLU A 54 2.81 14.96 -2.35
C GLU A 54 3.10 13.74 -1.46
N ILE A 55 4.26 13.70 -0.78
CA ILE A 55 4.58 12.64 0.20
C ILE A 55 3.60 12.69 1.38
N PHE A 56 3.26 13.89 1.85
CA PHE A 56 2.26 14.06 2.90
C PHE A 56 0.88 13.58 2.46
N GLU A 57 0.43 13.96 1.26
CA GLU A 57 -0.85 13.51 0.70
C GLU A 57 -0.87 12.00 0.49
N LEU A 58 0.22 11.41 0.00
CA LEU A 58 0.39 9.97 -0.14
C LEU A 58 0.22 9.27 1.21
N GLY A 59 0.88 9.76 2.25
CA GLY A 59 0.74 9.27 3.63
C GLY A 59 -0.69 9.34 4.16
N MET A 60 -1.38 10.47 3.93
CA MET A 60 -2.77 10.66 4.37
C MET A 60 -3.73 9.67 3.70
N ILE A 61 -3.65 9.53 2.38
CA ILE A 61 -4.53 8.64 1.61
C ILE A 61 -4.24 7.17 1.98
N THR A 62 -2.97 6.78 2.03
CA THR A 62 -2.56 5.43 2.44
C THR A 62 -3.06 5.10 3.84
N GLY A 63 -2.84 5.98 4.82
CA GLY A 63 -3.30 5.78 6.19
C GLY A 63 -4.82 5.64 6.32
N GLN A 64 -5.57 6.45 5.56
CA GLN A 64 -7.02 6.39 5.52
C GLN A 64 -7.55 5.02 5.08
N PHE A 65 -6.98 4.46 3.99
CA PHE A 65 -7.42 3.17 3.46
C PHE A 65 -6.97 1.98 4.32
N ILE A 66 -5.78 2.03 4.93
CA ILE A 66 -5.35 1.02 5.91
C ILE A 66 -6.31 1.01 7.10
N GLY A 67 -6.65 2.18 7.64
CA GLY A 67 -7.57 2.31 8.77
C GLY A 67 -8.98 1.81 8.43
N TYR A 68 -9.50 2.13 7.24
CA TYR A 68 -10.79 1.64 6.78
C TYR A 68 -10.82 0.12 6.58
N GLY A 69 -9.78 -0.48 5.98
CA GLY A 69 -9.70 -1.93 5.86
C GLY A 69 -9.77 -2.61 7.23
N ARG A 70 -8.98 -2.13 8.20
CA ARG A 70 -9.00 -2.66 9.57
C ARG A 70 -10.37 -2.51 10.24
N LEU A 71 -11.03 -1.36 10.07
CA LEU A 71 -12.35 -1.12 10.65
C LEU A 71 -13.41 -2.04 10.06
N ILE A 72 -13.38 -2.26 8.74
CA ILE A 72 -14.28 -3.19 8.05
C ILE A 72 -14.12 -4.61 8.60
N SER A 73 -12.87 -5.09 8.75
CA SER A 73 -12.59 -6.41 9.31
C SER A 73 -12.99 -6.53 10.79
N ILE A 74 -12.78 -5.49 11.61
CA ILE A 74 -13.21 -5.48 13.02
C ILE A 74 -14.74 -5.59 13.16
N LEU A 75 -15.48 -4.95 12.25
CA LEU A 75 -16.94 -4.92 12.28
C LEU A 75 -17.60 -6.06 11.50
N ASP A 76 -16.81 -6.97 10.92
CA ASP A 76 -17.27 -8.08 10.07
C ASP A 76 -18.17 -7.60 8.91
N LEU A 77 -17.77 -6.49 8.27
CA LEU A 77 -18.51 -5.87 7.16
C LEU A 77 -17.95 -6.27 5.79
N GLU A 78 -17.15 -7.32 5.73
CA GLU A 78 -16.56 -7.84 4.50
C GLU A 78 -17.66 -8.46 3.62
N ASN A 79 -17.56 -8.31 2.30
CA ASN A 79 -18.52 -8.90 1.38
C ASN A 79 -18.35 -10.43 1.35
N PRO A 80 -19.35 -11.24 1.75
CA PRO A 80 -19.22 -12.69 1.83
C PRO A 80 -19.06 -13.38 0.46
N GLU A 81 -19.45 -12.71 -0.63
CA GLU A 81 -19.28 -13.20 -2.01
C GLU A 81 -17.90 -12.84 -2.59
N GLN A 82 -17.12 -12.02 -1.88
CA GLN A 82 -15.77 -11.66 -2.31
C GLN A 82 -14.87 -12.89 -2.10
N PRO A 83 -14.06 -13.29 -3.10
CA PRO A 83 -13.11 -14.38 -2.91
C PRO A 83 -12.20 -14.03 -1.73
N ALA A 84 -12.07 -14.98 -0.79
CA ALA A 84 -11.21 -14.80 0.38
C ALA A 84 -9.83 -14.34 -0.10
N ALA A 85 -9.35 -13.22 0.47
CA ALA A 85 -7.95 -12.85 0.30
C ALA A 85 -7.12 -14.06 0.75
N LYS A 86 -6.19 -14.53 -0.08
CA LYS A 86 -5.29 -15.61 0.33
C LYS A 86 -4.68 -15.18 1.66
N GLU A 87 -4.84 -16.01 2.69
CA GLU A 87 -4.32 -15.77 4.04
C GLU A 87 -2.87 -15.29 3.93
N SER A 88 -2.68 -13.99 4.04
CA SER A 88 -1.38 -13.39 4.22
C SER A 88 -1.24 -13.28 5.72
N GLN A 89 -0.14 -13.84 6.23
CA GLN A 89 0.18 -14.02 7.63
C GLN A 89 0.37 -12.65 8.32
N HIS A 90 -0.69 -11.85 8.41
CA HIS A 90 -0.74 -10.51 9.02
C HIS A 90 -1.32 -10.57 10.42
N ASP A 91 -1.00 -11.63 11.16
CA ASP A 91 -1.57 -11.85 12.48
C ASP A 91 -0.47 -12.23 13.47
N GLN A 92 0.47 -11.31 13.73
CA GLN A 92 1.21 -11.18 14.99
C GLN A 92 1.82 -9.77 15.13
N VAL A 93 1.00 -8.78 15.48
CA VAL A 93 1.48 -7.68 16.32
C VAL A 93 0.70 -7.77 17.63
N LYS A 94 1.35 -8.42 18.60
CA LYS A 94 0.92 -8.51 19.99
C LYS A 94 1.36 -7.25 20.75
#